data_AF-A0A961KGK1-F1
#
_entry.id   AF-A0A961KGK1-F1
#
_cell.length_a   1.000
_cell.length_b   1.000
_cell.length_c   1.000
_cell.angle_alpha   90.00
_cell.angle_beta   90.00
_cell.angle_gamma   90.00
#
_symmetry.space_group_name_H-M   'P 1'
#
loop_
_entity.id
_entity.type
_entity.pdbx_description
1 polymer ?
#
loop_
_entity_poly.entity_id
_entity_poly.type
_entity_poly.pdbx_seq_one_letter_code
_entity_poly.pdbx_strand_id
1 'polypeptide(L)'
;RMEAMMPPDQPDIRSLWRVLPDGARDELRSMARTRGFGDAGPRPSRDERRARAAAATDALVSALRADPFDPAGFARLMTGDREARNRRVDAANAAFAAEVARLTPADRMAMAERLATAGPRDDRRRHDH
;
A
#
# COMPACT_ATOMS: atom_id res chain seq x y z
N ARG A 1 1.39 -2.47 -18.78
CA ARG A 1 1.65 -2.07 -17.37
C ARG A 1 1.14 -3.22 -16.52
N MET A 2 2.00 -4.00 -15.87
CA MET A 2 1.55 -5.15 -15.07
C MET A 2 0.82 -4.61 -13.84
N GLU A 3 -0.51 -4.66 -13.87
CA GLU A 3 -1.32 -4.62 -12.66
C GLU A 3 -0.83 -5.73 -11.74
N ALA A 4 -0.39 -5.35 -10.55
CA ALA A 4 -0.34 -6.31 -9.46
C ALA A 4 -1.80 -6.67 -9.16
N MET A 5 -2.31 -7.67 -9.88
CA MET A 5 -3.59 -8.31 -9.64
C MET A 5 -3.56 -8.73 -8.18
N MET A 6 -4.31 -8.03 -7.33
CA MET A 6 -4.48 -8.45 -5.95
C MET A 6 -5.04 -9.88 -5.99
N PRO A 7 -4.58 -10.79 -5.11
CA PRO A 7 -5.22 -12.08 -4.96
C PRO A 7 -6.72 -11.85 -4.78
N PRO A 8 -7.59 -12.61 -5.48
CA PRO A 8 -9.03 -12.35 -5.55
C PRO A 8 -9.75 -12.33 -4.19
N ASP A 9 -9.05 -12.76 -3.14
CA ASP A 9 -9.60 -12.99 -1.80
C ASP A 9 -9.13 -11.94 -0.78
N GLN A 10 -8.29 -10.98 -1.19
CA GLN A 10 -7.81 -9.94 -0.28
C GLN A 10 -8.75 -8.72 -0.30
N PRO A 11 -9.28 -8.29 0.86
CA PRO A 11 -10.10 -7.09 0.93
C PRO A 11 -9.27 -5.86 0.57
N ASP A 12 -9.82 -4.98 -0.27
CA ASP A 12 -9.20 -3.68 -0.54
C ASP A 12 -9.19 -2.85 0.75
N ILE A 13 -7.99 -2.70 1.32
CA ILE A 13 -7.76 -1.95 2.56
C ILE A 13 -8.29 -0.51 2.47
N ARG A 14 -8.28 0.11 1.27
CA ARG A 14 -8.81 1.46 1.09
C ARG A 14 -10.32 1.50 1.23
N SER A 15 -11.01 0.45 0.81
CA SER A 15 -12.44 0.28 1.01
C SER A 15 -12.75 0.06 2.49
N LEU A 16 -11.94 -0.72 3.21
CA LEU A 16 -12.06 -0.91 4.65
C LEU A 16 -11.83 0.38 5.46
N TRP A 17 -10.90 1.25 5.05
CA TRP A 17 -10.65 2.52 5.74
C TRP A 17 -11.83 3.51 5.67
N ARG A 18 -12.65 3.44 4.62
CA ARG A 18 -13.79 4.34 4.42
C ARG A 18 -14.97 4.01 5.33
N VAL A 19 -15.08 2.76 5.76
CA VAL A 19 -16.17 2.31 6.64
C VAL A 19 -15.85 2.44 8.13
N LEU A 20 -14.63 2.83 8.48
CA LEU A 20 -14.28 3.15 9.87
C LEU A 20 -15.08 4.35 10.39
N PRO A 21 -15.39 4.41 11.70
CA PRO A 21 -15.81 5.66 12.34
C PRO A 21 -14.81 6.79 12.10
N ASP A 22 -15.30 8.03 12.01
CA ASP A 22 -14.45 9.17 11.65
C ASP A 22 -13.30 9.40 12.64
N GLY A 23 -13.55 9.25 13.94
CA GLY A 23 -12.51 9.32 14.97
C GLY A 23 -11.38 8.29 14.79
N ALA A 24 -11.73 7.02 14.55
CA ALA A 24 -10.76 5.96 14.29
C ALA A 24 -9.99 6.20 12.97
N ARG A 25 -10.64 6.80 11.96
CA ARG A 25 -9.99 7.17 10.70
C ARG A 25 -8.98 8.29 10.92
N ASP A 26 -9.30 9.28 11.75
CA ASP A 26 -8.41 10.40 12.05
C ASP A 26 -7.23 9.98 12.92
N GLU A 27 -7.44 9.04 13.87
CA GLU A 27 -6.36 8.38 14.61
C GLU A 27 -5.41 7.64 13.67
N LEU A 28 -5.92 6.82 12.73
CA LEU A 28 -5.08 6.15 11.72
C LEU A 28 -4.31 7.12 10.84
N ARG A 29 -4.91 8.25 10.45
CA ARG A 29 -4.22 9.30 9.68
C ARG A 29 -3.13 9.97 10.50
N SER A 30 -3.35 10.18 11.80
CA SER A 30 -2.34 10.70 12.72
C SER A 30 -1.18 9.71 12.90
N MET A 31 -1.52 8.43 13.10
CA MET A 31 -0.59 7.33 13.20
C MET A 31 0.23 7.12 11.91
N ALA A 32 -0.39 7.20 10.74
CA ALA A 32 0.29 7.16 9.45
C ALA A 32 1.33 8.27 9.30
N ARG A 33 0.98 9.51 9.71
CA ARG A 33 1.88 10.68 9.71
C ARG A 33 3.07 10.54 10.64
N THR A 34 2.87 9.93 11.79
CA THR A 34 3.90 9.80 12.84
C THR A 34 4.77 8.56 12.69
N ARG A 35 4.21 7.46 12.18
CA ARG A 35 4.87 6.13 12.15
C ARG A 35 5.15 5.61 10.73
N GLY A 36 4.77 6.35 9.69
CA GLY A 36 5.26 6.14 8.32
C GLY A 36 4.72 4.92 7.56
N PHE A 37 3.62 4.30 8.02
CA PHE A 37 2.95 3.21 7.29
C PHE A 37 1.83 3.65 6.34
N GLY A 38 1.41 4.92 6.42
CA GLY A 38 0.70 5.57 5.33
C GLY A 38 1.65 6.42 4.49
N ASP A 39 1.21 6.79 3.28
CA ASP A 39 1.88 7.74 2.38
C ASP A 39 1.91 9.13 3.04
N ALA A 40 2.78 9.30 4.04
CA ALA A 40 2.70 10.40 4.99
C ALA A 40 3.98 11.26 5.03
N GLY A 41 4.70 11.26 3.91
CA GLY A 41 5.48 12.43 3.50
C GLY A 41 4.67 13.28 2.53
N PRO A 42 5.12 14.52 2.22
CA PRO A 42 4.66 15.21 1.03
C PRO A 42 4.70 14.24 -0.14
N ARG A 43 3.60 14.16 -0.91
CA ARG A 43 3.58 13.30 -2.10
C ARG A 43 4.79 13.69 -2.94
N PRO A 44 5.71 12.76 -3.24
CA PRO A 44 6.97 13.13 -3.83
C PRO A 44 6.72 13.85 -5.14
N SER A 45 7.52 14.89 -5.39
CA SER A 45 7.39 15.73 -6.57
C SER A 45 7.51 14.86 -7.83
N ARG A 46 6.99 15.36 -8.96
CA ARG A 46 7.11 14.63 -10.23
C ARG A 46 8.58 14.34 -10.54
N ASP A 47 9.46 15.28 -10.23
CA ASP A 47 10.89 15.17 -10.51
C ASP A 47 11.58 14.21 -9.53
N GLU A 48 11.23 14.20 -8.25
CA GLU A 48 11.73 13.21 -7.29
C GLU A 48 11.33 11.77 -7.67
N ARG A 49 10.10 11.59 -8.17
CA ARG A 49 9.65 10.29 -8.67
C ARG A 49 10.42 9.88 -9.92
N ARG A 50 10.67 10.82 -10.84
CA ARG A 50 11.45 10.58 -12.05
C ARG A 50 12.91 10.25 -11.72
N ALA A 51 13.52 11.00 -10.81
CA ALA A 51 14.90 10.78 -10.36
C ALA A 51 15.06 9.41 -9.70
N ARG A 52 14.11 8.98 -8.85
CA ARG A 52 14.12 7.63 -8.27
C ARG A 52 13.96 6.53 -9.31
N ALA A 53 13.07 6.71 -10.29
CA ALA A 53 12.91 5.74 -11.37
C ALA A 53 14.17 5.65 -12.25
N ALA A 54 14.84 6.78 -12.52
CA ALA A 54 16.11 6.81 -13.23
C ALA A 54 17.20 6.09 -12.43
N ALA A 55 17.38 6.40 -11.15
CA ALA A 55 18.36 5.74 -10.29
C ALA A 55 18.14 4.22 -10.19
N ALA A 56 16.89 3.76 -10.10
CA ALA A 56 16.57 2.33 -10.11
C ALA A 56 16.93 1.68 -11.46
N THR A 57 16.68 2.38 -12.57
CA THR A 57 17.05 1.92 -13.92
C THR A 57 18.57 1.84 -14.08
N ASP A 58 19.30 2.85 -13.61
CA ASP A 58 20.77 2.89 -13.66
C ASP A 58 21.39 1.76 -12.83
N ALA A 59 20.82 1.47 -11.65
CA ALA A 59 21.25 0.35 -10.82
C ALA A 59 21.03 -1.01 -11.52
N LEU A 60 19.90 -1.19 -12.20
CA LEU A 60 19.63 -2.39 -12.99
C LEU A 60 20.59 -2.53 -14.18
N VAL A 61 20.81 -1.45 -14.94
CA VAL A 61 21.74 -1.44 -16.08
C VAL A 61 23.17 -1.73 -15.61
N SER A 62 23.59 -1.14 -14.50
CA SER A 62 24.91 -1.38 -13.90
C SER A 62 25.07 -2.85 -13.50
N ALA A 63 24.08 -3.43 -12.80
CA ALA A 63 24.11 -4.84 -12.40
C ALA A 63 24.14 -5.81 -13.61
N LEU A 64 23.45 -5.48 -14.71
CA LEU A 64 23.48 -6.27 -15.94
C LEU A 64 24.81 -6.20 -16.69
N ARG A 65 25.56 -5.11 -16.52
CA ARG A 65 26.88 -4.89 -17.15
C ARG A 65 28.05 -5.37 -16.29
N ALA A 66 27.79 -5.78 -15.05
CA ALA A 66 28.82 -6.24 -14.14
C ALA A 66 29.51 -7.50 -14.69
N ASP A 67 30.84 -7.54 -14.58
CA ASP A 67 31.67 -8.70 -14.92
C ASP A 67 32.66 -8.97 -13.77
N PRO A 68 32.56 -10.13 -13.08
CA PRO A 68 31.57 -11.19 -13.31
C PRO A 68 30.15 -10.73 -12.95
N PHE A 69 29.16 -11.28 -13.65
CA PHE A 69 27.75 -11.07 -13.33
C PHE A 69 27.44 -11.59 -11.91
N ASP A 70 26.71 -10.81 -11.11
CA ASP A 70 26.24 -11.19 -9.76
C ASP A 70 24.72 -11.46 -9.76
N PRO A 71 24.27 -12.71 -9.96
CA PRO A 71 22.85 -13.06 -9.93
C PRO A 71 22.17 -12.73 -8.58
N ALA A 72 22.90 -12.83 -7.47
CA ALA A 72 22.34 -12.59 -6.14
C ALA A 72 22.13 -11.08 -5.90
N GLY A 73 23.09 -10.25 -6.31
CA GLY A 73 22.96 -8.80 -6.33
C GLY A 73 21.81 -8.32 -7.20
N PHE A 74 21.69 -8.89 -8.40
CA PHE A 74 20.57 -8.59 -9.29
C PHE A 74 19.21 -8.98 -8.68
N ALA A 75 19.09 -10.16 -8.08
CA ALA A 75 17.87 -10.60 -7.41
C ALA A 75 17.49 -9.66 -6.24
N ARG A 76 18.46 -9.18 -5.45
CA ARG A 76 18.21 -8.21 -4.36
C ARG A 76 17.63 -6.89 -4.87
N LEU A 77 18.08 -6.39 -6.02
CA LEU A 77 17.51 -5.19 -6.64
C LEU A 77 16.04 -5.39 -7.01
N MET A 78 15.68 -6.58 -7.49
CA MET A 78 14.32 -6.94 -7.86
C MET A 78 13.40 -7.15 -6.64
N THR A 79 13.91 -7.65 -5.52
CA THR A 79 13.12 -7.94 -4.31
C THR A 79 13.02 -6.77 -3.34
N GLY A 80 14.02 -5.89 -3.27
CA GLY A 80 14.10 -4.82 -2.27
C GLY A 80 12.87 -3.91 -2.24
N ASP A 81 12.35 -3.54 -3.42
CA ASP A 81 11.13 -2.74 -3.54
C ASP A 81 9.88 -3.51 -3.08
N ARG A 82 9.85 -4.83 -3.31
CA ARG A 82 8.73 -5.69 -2.90
C ARG A 82 8.71 -5.85 -1.38
N GLU A 83 9.85 -6.11 -0.74
CA GLU A 83 9.93 -6.26 0.71
C GLU A 83 9.58 -4.96 1.45
N ALA A 84 10.11 -3.82 1.00
CA ALA A 84 9.78 -2.53 1.58
C ALA A 84 8.29 -2.21 1.44
N ARG A 85 7.69 -2.54 0.29
CA ARG A 85 6.24 -2.42 0.07
C ARG A 85 5.46 -3.35 1.00
N ASN A 86 5.84 -4.61 1.11
CA ASN A 86 5.18 -5.59 1.99
C ASN A 86 5.22 -5.13 3.45
N ARG A 87 6.39 -4.73 3.96
CA ARG A 87 6.51 -4.20 5.33
C ARG A 87 5.57 -3.02 5.61
N ARG A 88 5.39 -2.11 4.64
CA ARG A 88 4.44 -0.99 4.78
C ARG A 88 3.00 -1.47 4.81
N VAL A 89 2.63 -2.42 3.95
CA VAL A 89 1.29 -3.01 3.93
C VAL A 89 1.00 -3.73 5.24
N ASP A 90 1.95 -4.53 5.73
CA ASP A 90 1.81 -5.27 6.99
C ASP A 90 1.64 -4.33 8.18
N ALA A 91 2.43 -3.24 8.24
CA ALA A 91 2.29 -2.22 9.28
C ALA A 91 0.94 -1.50 9.21
N ALA A 92 0.43 -1.19 8.01
CA ALA A 92 -0.87 -0.58 7.83
C ALA A 92 -2.02 -1.53 8.24
N ASN A 93 -1.91 -2.82 7.89
CA ASN A 93 -2.85 -3.86 8.31
C ASN A 93 -2.88 -4.03 9.83
N ALA A 94 -1.70 -4.10 10.46
CA ALA A 94 -1.58 -4.22 11.91
C ALA A 94 -2.17 -3.00 12.63
N ALA A 95 -1.89 -1.79 12.14
CA ALA A 95 -2.48 -0.56 12.67
C ALA A 95 -4.01 -0.55 12.55
N PHE A 96 -4.54 -0.93 11.39
CA PHE A 96 -5.98 -1.04 11.17
C PHE A 96 -6.64 -2.05 12.12
N ALA A 97 -6.06 -3.25 12.25
CA ALA A 97 -6.57 -4.27 13.16
C ALA A 97 -6.57 -3.79 14.62
N ALA A 98 -5.53 -3.06 15.03
CA ALA A 98 -5.44 -2.49 16.37
C ALA A 98 -6.53 -1.43 16.64
N GLU A 99 -6.95 -0.66 15.65
CA GLU A 99 -8.08 0.26 15.80
C GLU A 99 -9.40 -0.47 15.90
N VAL A 100 -9.64 -1.45 15.03
CA VAL A 100 -10.88 -2.24 15.06
C VAL A 100 -11.04 -2.97 16.40
N ALA A 101 -9.94 -3.40 17.01
CA ALA A 101 -9.93 -4.00 18.34
C ALA A 101 -10.35 -3.03 19.46
N ARG A 102 -10.11 -1.73 19.31
CA ARG A 102 -10.51 -0.69 20.28
C ARG A 102 -11.96 -0.25 20.13
N LEU A 103 -12.59 -0.52 18.99
CA LEU A 103 -14.00 -0.17 18.76
C LEU A 103 -14.93 -0.94 19.69
N THR A 104 -16.07 -0.34 20.02
CA THR A 104 -17.13 -1.06 20.75
C THR A 104 -17.80 -2.10 19.84
N PRO A 105 -18.53 -3.09 20.41
CA PRO A 105 -19.32 -4.01 19.60
C PRO A 105 -20.32 -3.31 18.67
N ALA A 106 -20.96 -2.23 19.12
CA ALA A 106 -21.89 -1.46 18.32
C ALA A 106 -21.20 -0.77 17.12
N ASP A 107 -20.02 -0.19 17.35
CA ASP A 107 -19.24 0.45 16.27
C ASP A 107 -18.80 -0.55 15.20
N ARG A 108 -18.39 -1.76 15.63
CA ARG A 108 -18.06 -2.84 14.70
C ARG A 108 -19.28 -3.31 13.90
N MET A 109 -20.45 -3.36 14.52
CA MET A 109 -21.70 -3.72 13.83
C MET A 109 -22.05 -2.66 12.76
N ALA A 110 -22.03 -1.38 13.13
CA ALA A 110 -22.26 -0.29 12.19
C ALA A 110 -21.23 -0.26 11.06
N MET A 111 -19.98 -0.67 11.32
CA MET A 111 -18.96 -0.83 10.28
C MET A 111 -19.28 -2.00 9.33
N ALA A 112 -19.75 -3.14 9.85
CA ALA A 112 -20.16 -4.29 9.05
C ALA A 112 -21.35 -3.97 8.14
N GLU A 113 -22.35 -3.25 8.65
CA GLU A 113 -23.52 -2.79 7.87
C GLU A 113 -23.10 -1.84 6.73
N ARG A 114 -22.19 -0.91 7.02
CA ARG A 114 -21.62 -0.01 6.00
C ARG A 114 -20.87 -0.79 4.91
N LEU A 115 -20.15 -1.85 5.27
CA LEU A 115 -19.48 -2.74 4.31
C LEU A 115 -20.46 -3.50 3.43
N ALA A 116 -21.49 -4.08 4.04
CA ALA A 116 -22.52 -4.83 3.33
C ALA A 116 -23.25 -3.93 2.31
N THR A 117 -23.48 -2.66 2.65
CA THR A 117 -24.17 -1.68 1.79
C THR A 117 -23.27 -1.11 0.69
N ALA A 118 -21.96 -1.05 0.91
CA ALA A 118 -21.03 -0.45 -0.06
C ALA A 118 -20.90 -1.25 -1.37
N GLY A 119 -21.28 -2.53 -1.37
CA GLY A 119 -21.18 -3.45 -2.51
C GLY A 119 -19.74 -3.72 -2.97
N PRO A 120 -19.48 -4.82 -3.71
CA PRO A 120 -18.21 -4.98 -4.41
C PRO A 120 -18.11 -3.91 -5.50
N ARG A 121 -17.09 -3.05 -5.45
CA ARG A 121 -16.85 -2.11 -6.55
C ARG A 121 -16.37 -2.89 -7.77
N ASP A 122 -17.12 -2.74 -8.86
CA ASP A 122 -16.73 -3.17 -10.19
C ASP A 122 -15.64 -2.20 -10.70
N ASP A 123 -14.37 -2.58 -10.57
CA ASP A 123 -13.20 -1.76 -10.96
C ASP A 123 -13.06 -1.58 -12.48
N ARG A 124 -14.01 -2.07 -13.28
CA ARG A 124 -13.97 -2.07 -14.75
C ARG A 124 -14.13 -0.70 -15.42
N ARG A 125 -14.49 0.37 -14.71
CA ARG A 125 -14.78 1.69 -15.32
C ARG A 125 -13.59 2.64 -15.50
N ARG A 126 -12.33 2.17 -15.40
CA ARG A 126 -11.12 3.01 -15.60
C ARG A 126 -10.33 2.69 -16.87
N HIS A 127 -10.85 1.88 -17.78
CA HIS A 127 -10.16 1.49 -19.03
C HIS A 127 -10.73 2.06 -20.32
N ASP A 128 -11.78 2.88 -20.26
CA ASP A 128 -12.27 3.63 -21.42
C ASP A 128 -12.07 5.13 -21.18
N HIS A 129 -10.90 5.65 -21.59
CA HIS A 129 -10.70 7.00 -22.16
C HIS A 129 -9.22 7.24 -22.50
#